data_AF-A0A9P0A9P9-F1
#
_entry.id   AF-A0A9P0A9P9-F1
#
_cell.length_a   1.000
_cell.length_b   1.000
_cell.length_c   1.000
_cell.angle_alpha   90.00
_cell.angle_beta   90.00
_cell.angle_gamma   90.00
#
_symmetry.space_group_name_H-M   'P 1'
#
loop_
_entity.id
_entity.type
_entity.pdbx_description
1 polymer ?
#
loop_
_entity_poly.entity_id
_entity_poly.type
_entity_poly.pdbx_seq_one_letter_code
_entity_poly.pdbx_strand_id
1 'polypeptide(L)'
;MRPVTLIISAAALCIVINFSMGTSLDPSDPSRFKIYTLEPPLARPCDLCKGPDNGLWGIDIANPYVFRLDPVTGKVDYYVIPFTTPSSNFSLPPEVGKLVGRLEFGCGIRPGYNGYVYFVTGFRGQLGEINVWNRTVKIVTPFNLLGNWNHSTISTPRIPECTSP
;
A
#
# COMPACT_ATOMS: atom_id res chain seq x y z
N MET A 1 50.78 61.81 12.14
CA MET A 1 51.67 61.21 11.11
C MET A 1 50.78 60.52 10.09
N ARG A 2 51.07 60.66 8.78
CA ARG A 2 50.16 60.42 7.64
C ARG A 2 49.80 58.92 7.48
N PRO A 3 48.57 58.55 7.09
CA PRO A 3 48.18 57.14 6.90
C PRO A 3 48.67 56.62 5.55
N VAL A 4 49.24 55.41 5.52
CA VAL A 4 49.57 54.67 4.30
C VAL A 4 48.38 53.76 3.98
N THR A 5 47.68 54.06 2.89
CA THR A 5 46.53 53.27 2.40
C THR A 5 47.03 52.09 1.58
N LEU A 6 46.83 50.87 2.11
CA LEU A 6 47.00 49.62 1.37
C LEU A 6 45.60 49.15 0.91
N ILE A 7 45.30 49.36 -0.37
CA ILE A 7 44.06 48.90 -1.00
C ILE A 7 44.24 47.41 -1.32
N ILE A 8 43.63 46.53 -0.52
CA ILE A 8 43.44 45.11 -0.88
C ILE A 8 41.96 44.93 -1.19
N SER A 9 41.71 44.42 -2.40
CA SER A 9 40.43 44.38 -3.09
C SER A 9 39.45 43.35 -2.50
N ALA A 10 38.19 43.79 -2.44
CA ALA A 10 36.93 43.03 -2.43
C ALA A 10 36.68 41.99 -1.31
N ALA A 11 35.85 42.46 -0.37
CA ALA A 11 35.04 41.76 0.61
C ALA A 11 34.54 40.35 0.21
N ALA A 12 34.83 39.37 1.07
CA ALA A 12 34.04 38.15 1.20
C ALA A 12 33.61 38.02 2.66
N LEU A 13 32.51 38.71 3.00
CA LEU A 13 31.79 38.53 4.25
C LEU A 13 31.10 37.15 4.18
N CYS A 14 31.66 36.14 4.84
CA CYS A 14 31.01 34.83 4.98
C CYS A 14 29.78 34.98 5.88
N ILE A 15 28.62 35.30 5.29
CA ILE A 15 27.33 35.18 5.95
C ILE A 15 27.01 33.69 6.04
N VAL A 16 27.12 33.13 7.25
CA VAL A 16 26.63 31.78 7.55
C VAL A 16 25.11 31.87 7.64
N ILE A 17 24.43 31.68 6.51
CA ILE A 17 22.97 31.57 6.48
C ILE A 17 22.64 30.18 7.05
N ASN A 18 22.21 30.12 8.30
CA ASN A 18 21.60 28.91 8.84
C ASN A 18 20.28 28.69 8.12
N PHE A 19 20.30 27.87 7.07
CA PHE A 19 19.08 27.44 6.40
C PHE A 19 18.46 26.32 7.24
N SER A 20 17.76 26.68 8.33
CA SER A 20 16.89 25.73 8.99
C SER A 20 15.65 25.56 8.10
N MET A 21 15.68 24.58 7.20
CA MET A 21 14.45 24.01 6.63
C MET A 21 13.71 23.28 7.75
N GLY A 22 13.13 24.05 8.67
CA GLY A 22 12.05 23.59 9.51
C GLY A 22 10.79 23.65 8.66
N THR A 23 10.49 22.59 7.90
CA THR A 23 9.11 22.39 7.43
C THR A 23 8.30 21.98 8.65
N SER A 24 7.97 22.97 9.48
CA SER A 24 6.84 22.90 10.38
C SER A 24 5.63 22.64 9.48
N LEU A 25 5.26 21.38 9.40
CA LEU A 25 4.10 20.90 8.72
C LEU A 25 2.87 21.46 9.46
N ASP A 26 2.39 22.65 9.07
CA ASP A 26 1.17 23.26 9.60
C ASP A 26 -0.02 22.31 9.31
N PRO A 27 -0.69 21.77 10.33
CA PRO A 27 -1.81 20.85 10.13
C PRO A 27 -3.02 21.50 9.43
N SER A 28 -3.07 22.83 9.34
CA SER A 28 -4.14 23.57 8.68
C SER A 28 -3.90 23.84 7.19
N ASP A 29 -2.71 23.54 6.65
CA ASP A 29 -2.40 23.76 5.24
C ASP A 29 -2.99 22.64 4.34
N PRO A 30 -3.97 22.94 3.46
CA PRO A 30 -4.58 21.95 2.57
C PRO A 30 -3.62 21.46 1.48
N SER A 31 -2.53 22.19 1.19
CA SER A 31 -1.55 21.81 0.16
C SER A 31 -0.73 20.57 0.53
N ARG A 32 -0.79 20.14 1.79
CA ARG A 32 -0.09 18.96 2.31
C ARG A 32 -0.73 17.63 1.94
N PHE A 33 -1.99 17.63 1.51
CA PHE A 33 -2.72 16.42 1.17
C PHE A 33 -2.91 16.34 -0.34
N LYS A 34 -2.57 15.17 -0.90
CA LYS A 34 -2.88 14.85 -2.29
C LYS A 34 -4.07 13.89 -2.31
N ILE A 35 -5.15 14.31 -2.95
CA ILE A 35 -6.38 13.54 -3.07
C ILE A 35 -6.38 12.79 -4.39
N TYR A 36 -6.68 11.51 -4.34
CA TYR A 36 -6.77 10.64 -5.51
C TYR A 36 -8.20 10.13 -5.64
N THR A 37 -8.84 10.41 -6.78
CA THR A 37 -10.17 9.89 -7.08
C THR A 37 -10.05 8.48 -7.61
N LEU A 38 -10.80 7.55 -7.01
CA LEU A 38 -10.89 6.17 -7.49
C LEU A 38 -11.98 6.07 -8.57
N GLU A 39 -11.70 5.30 -9.62
CA GLU A 39 -12.56 5.23 -10.81
C GLU A 39 -13.80 4.32 -10.65
N PRO A 40 -13.75 3.17 -9.95
CA PRO A 40 -14.93 2.35 -9.74
C PRO A 40 -16.02 3.17 -9.04
N PRO A 41 -17.24 3.23 -9.61
CA PRO A 41 -18.33 3.92 -8.96
C PRO A 41 -18.60 3.26 -7.61
N LEU A 42 -18.77 4.08 -6.57
CA LEU A 42 -18.93 3.63 -5.19
C LEU A 42 -17.71 2.91 -4.61
N ALA A 43 -16.49 3.24 -5.07
CA ALA A 43 -15.27 2.75 -4.44
C ALA A 43 -15.25 3.10 -2.95
N ARG A 44 -15.03 2.11 -2.10
CA ARG A 44 -14.99 2.26 -0.63
C ARG A 44 -13.70 1.64 -0.09
N PRO A 45 -12.55 2.33 -0.26
CA PRO A 45 -11.29 1.85 0.29
C PRO A 45 -11.40 1.74 1.82
N CYS A 46 -11.05 0.58 2.38
CA CYS A 46 -11.17 0.34 3.81
C CYS A 46 -9.83 0.31 4.53
N ASP A 47 -8.84 -0.36 3.92
CA ASP A 47 -7.47 -0.44 4.43
C ASP A 47 -6.48 -0.31 3.28
N LEU A 48 -5.29 0.19 3.59
CA LEU A 48 -4.20 0.36 2.65
C LEU A 48 -2.85 0.14 3.33
N CYS A 49 -1.87 -0.29 2.56
CA CYS A 49 -0.51 -0.45 3.04
C CYS A 49 0.50 -0.09 1.95
N LYS A 50 1.72 0.29 2.37
CA LYS A 50 2.83 0.49 1.45
C LYS A 50 3.41 -0.87 1.07
N GLY A 51 3.42 -1.17 -0.22
CA GLY A 51 4.04 -2.35 -0.78
C GLY A 51 5.57 -2.21 -0.89
N PRO A 52 6.29 -3.34 -1.06
CA PRO A 52 7.74 -3.35 -1.27
C PRO A 52 8.18 -2.68 -2.59
N ASP A 53 7.26 -2.47 -3.53
CA ASP A 53 7.47 -1.74 -4.77
C ASP A 53 7.24 -0.22 -4.65
N ASN A 54 7.14 0.29 -3.41
CA ASN A 54 6.77 1.68 -3.08
C ASN A 54 5.38 2.11 -3.59
N GLY A 55 4.58 1.18 -4.12
CA GLY A 55 3.17 1.42 -4.42
C GLY A 55 2.32 1.37 -3.15
N LEU A 56 1.20 2.07 -3.15
CA LEU A 56 0.17 1.93 -2.13
C LEU A 56 -0.83 0.88 -2.58
N TRP A 57 -0.96 -0.20 -1.81
CA TRP A 57 -1.88 -1.29 -2.07
C TRP A 57 -3.07 -1.17 -1.14
N GLY A 58 -4.29 -1.21 -1.68
CA GLY A 58 -5.52 -1.11 -0.91
C GLY A 58 -6.58 -2.09 -1.36
N ILE A 59 -7.54 -2.33 -0.47
CA ILE A 59 -8.71 -3.17 -0.74
C ILE A 59 -9.97 -2.33 -0.68
N ASP A 60 -10.88 -2.58 -1.62
CA ASP A 60 -12.21 -1.99 -1.64
C ASP A 60 -13.20 -2.91 -0.90
N ILE A 61 -13.89 -2.39 0.11
CA ILE A 61 -14.87 -3.17 0.88
C ILE A 61 -16.14 -3.48 0.08
N ALA A 62 -16.46 -2.64 -0.90
CA ALA A 62 -17.71 -2.69 -1.68
C ALA A 62 -17.53 -3.29 -3.07
N ASN A 63 -16.28 -3.47 -3.53
CA ASN A 63 -15.97 -4.06 -4.82
C ASN A 63 -14.92 -5.16 -4.67
N PRO A 64 -14.95 -6.22 -5.50
CA PRO A 64 -13.99 -7.33 -5.42
C PRO A 64 -12.66 -6.97 -6.10
N TYR A 65 -12.09 -5.84 -5.72
CA TYR A 65 -10.84 -5.33 -6.27
C TYR A 65 -9.84 -5.01 -5.17
N VAL A 66 -8.61 -5.41 -5.43
CA VAL A 66 -7.44 -4.78 -4.84
C VAL A 66 -6.97 -3.71 -5.82
N PHE A 67 -6.58 -2.55 -5.32
CA PHE A 67 -6.00 -1.50 -6.14
C PHE A 67 -4.58 -1.18 -5.72
N ARG A 68 -3.78 -0.76 -6.70
CA ARG A 68 -2.42 -0.24 -6.50
C ARG A 68 -2.39 1.20 -6.99
N LEU A 69 -2.13 2.12 -6.08
CA LEU A 69 -1.90 3.53 -6.37
C LEU A 69 -0.39 3.80 -6.40
N ASP A 70 0.09 4.37 -7.50
CA ASP A 70 1.43 4.95 -7.58
C ASP A 70 1.39 6.40 -7.04
N PRO A 71 2.05 6.71 -5.91
CA PRO A 71 2.00 8.05 -5.33
C PRO A 71 2.67 9.12 -6.22
N VAL A 72 3.65 8.73 -7.05
CA VAL A 72 4.41 9.64 -7.92
C VAL A 72 3.54 10.06 -9.11
N THR A 73 3.03 9.09 -9.85
CA THR A 73 2.24 9.34 -11.07
C THR A 73 0.76 9.59 -10.78
N GLY A 74 0.25 9.10 -9.65
CA GLY A 74 -1.18 9.08 -9.31
C GLY A 74 -1.99 8.02 -10.05
N LYS A 75 -1.32 7.13 -10.79
CA LYS A 75 -1.99 6.05 -11.51
C LYS A 75 -2.54 5.01 -10.54
N VAL A 76 -3.80 4.60 -10.74
CA VAL A 76 -4.44 3.52 -9.99
C VAL A 76 -4.66 2.33 -10.93
N ASP A 77 -4.04 1.19 -10.60
CA ASP A 77 -4.25 -0.08 -11.28
C ASP A 77 -5.19 -0.96 -10.42
N TYR A 78 -6.20 -1.59 -11.01
CA TYR A 78 -7.16 -2.46 -10.32
C TYR A 78 -6.94 -3.93 -10.67
N TYR A 79 -7.01 -4.79 -9.66
CA TYR A 79 -6.83 -6.23 -9.76
C TYR A 79 -8.04 -6.94 -9.19
N VAL A 80 -8.63 -7.82 -10.00
CA VAL A 80 -9.81 -8.61 -9.58
C VAL A 80 -9.38 -9.66 -8.57
N ILE A 81 -10.08 -9.71 -7.44
CA ILE A 81 -9.91 -10.79 -6.47
C ILE A 81 -10.58 -12.04 -7.05
N PRO A 82 -9.85 -13.15 -7.24
CA PRO A 82 -10.45 -14.40 -7.72
C PRO A 82 -11.54 -14.88 -6.76
N PHE A 83 -12.73 -15.16 -7.29
CA PHE A 83 -13.79 -15.74 -6.49
C PHE A 83 -13.60 -17.25 -6.43
N THR A 84 -13.13 -17.76 -5.28
CA THR A 84 -13.01 -19.20 -5.05
C THR A 84 -13.94 -19.62 -3.92
N THR A 85 -14.63 -20.74 -4.08
CA THR A 85 -15.42 -21.34 -3.00
C THR A 85 -14.50 -22.15 -2.07
N PRO A 86 -14.61 -22.00 -0.74
CA PRO A 86 -13.76 -22.71 0.22
C PRO A 86 -13.91 -24.24 0.16
N SER A 87 -15.00 -24.76 -0.41
CA SER A 87 -15.28 -26.20 -0.49
C SER A 87 -14.81 -26.88 -1.77
N SER A 88 -14.52 -26.17 -2.87
CA SER A 88 -14.28 -26.82 -4.16
C SER A 88 -13.18 -26.24 -5.04
N ASN A 89 -12.39 -25.25 -4.57
CA ASN A 89 -11.37 -24.56 -5.39
C ASN A 89 -11.91 -24.10 -6.77
N PHE A 90 -13.23 -23.95 -6.87
CA PHE A 90 -13.90 -23.59 -8.11
C PHE A 90 -13.82 -22.07 -8.23
N SER A 91 -13.03 -21.61 -9.20
CA SER A 91 -12.98 -20.19 -9.53
C SER A 91 -14.20 -19.85 -10.38
N LEU A 92 -15.09 -18.99 -9.89
CA LEU A 92 -16.15 -18.47 -10.75
C LEU A 92 -15.54 -17.59 -11.86
N PRO A 93 -16.19 -17.55 -13.04
CA PRO A 93 -15.85 -16.59 -14.07
C PRO A 93 -15.83 -15.16 -13.51
N PRO A 94 -14.89 -14.29 -13.93
CA PRO A 94 -14.72 -12.94 -13.38
C PRO A 94 -16.00 -12.10 -13.43
N GLU A 95 -16.87 -12.33 -14.41
CA GLU A 95 -18.14 -11.62 -14.60
C GLU A 95 -19.11 -11.89 -13.46
N VAL A 96 -19.27 -13.16 -13.07
CA VAL A 96 -20.10 -13.56 -11.94
C VAL A 96 -19.41 -13.14 -10.64
N GLY A 97 -18.09 -13.31 -10.54
CA GLY A 97 -17.28 -12.88 -9.40
C GLY A 97 -17.39 -11.38 -9.10
N LYS A 98 -17.51 -10.54 -10.12
CA LYS A 98 -17.76 -9.10 -9.97
C LYS A 98 -19.13 -8.80 -9.36
N LEU A 99 -20.13 -9.63 -9.63
CA LEU A 99 -21.48 -9.45 -9.09
C LEU A 99 -21.59 -9.95 -7.64
N VAL A 100 -21.05 -11.14 -7.37
CA VAL A 100 -21.10 -11.74 -6.01
C VAL A 100 -20.03 -11.19 -5.08
N GLY A 101 -18.94 -10.66 -5.62
CA GLY A 101 -17.79 -10.17 -4.86
C GLY A 101 -17.94 -8.75 -4.31
N ARG A 102 -19.02 -8.02 -4.64
CA ARG A 102 -19.33 -6.70 -4.04
C ARG A 102 -19.64 -6.75 -2.54
N LEU A 103 -19.72 -7.95 -1.98
CA LEU A 103 -20.01 -8.23 -0.58
C LEU A 103 -18.82 -8.93 0.10
N GLU A 104 -17.57 -8.67 -0.30
CA GLU A 104 -16.42 -9.28 0.38
C GLU A 104 -16.25 -8.78 1.81
N PHE A 105 -16.48 -7.48 2.07
CA PHE A 105 -16.24 -6.84 3.36
C PHE A 105 -14.82 -7.05 3.93
N GLY A 106 -13.84 -7.28 3.05
CA GLY A 106 -12.44 -7.37 3.44
C GLY A 106 -11.89 -6.01 3.86
N CYS A 107 -11.43 -5.89 5.09
CA CYS A 107 -10.82 -4.66 5.61
C CYS A 107 -9.48 -4.95 6.32
N GLY A 108 -8.59 -5.63 5.61
CA GLY A 108 -7.25 -5.91 6.12
C GLY A 108 -6.30 -6.16 4.96
N ILE A 109 -5.27 -5.35 4.84
CA ILE A 109 -4.17 -5.51 3.89
C ILE A 109 -2.84 -5.12 4.53
N ARG A 110 -1.85 -6.00 4.41
CA ARG A 110 -0.55 -5.84 5.07
C ARG A 110 0.59 -6.37 4.22
N PRO A 111 1.76 -5.70 4.22
CA PRO A 111 2.94 -6.23 3.56
C PRO A 111 3.47 -7.42 4.35
N GLY A 112 3.93 -8.46 3.65
CA GLY A 112 4.65 -9.58 4.21
C GLY A 112 6.15 -9.37 4.16
N TYR A 113 6.87 -10.02 5.07
CA TYR A 113 8.35 -9.99 5.09
C TYR A 113 8.99 -10.61 3.82
N ASN A 114 8.26 -11.50 3.14
CA ASN A 114 8.69 -12.15 1.91
C ASN A 114 8.59 -11.26 0.65
N GLY A 115 8.15 -10.00 0.79
CA GLY A 115 7.96 -9.09 -0.35
C GLY A 115 6.64 -9.30 -1.11
N TYR A 116 5.70 -10.01 -0.50
CA TYR A 116 4.32 -10.13 -0.97
C TYR A 116 3.41 -9.22 -0.15
N VAL A 117 2.19 -9.00 -0.60
CA VAL A 117 1.16 -8.29 0.17
C VAL A 117 0.02 -9.26 0.45
N TYR A 118 -0.44 -9.31 1.70
CA TYR A 118 -1.49 -10.19 2.16
C TYR A 118 -2.76 -9.40 2.43
N PHE A 119 -3.92 -9.96 2.10
CA PHE A 119 -5.21 -9.34 2.36
C PHE A 119 -6.25 -10.38 2.80
N VAL A 120 -7.32 -9.94 3.46
CA VAL A 120 -8.42 -10.82 3.89
C VAL A 120 -9.66 -10.61 3.04
N THR A 121 -10.36 -11.67 2.67
CA THR A 121 -11.56 -11.62 1.80
C THR A 121 -12.88 -11.61 2.59
N GLY A 122 -12.88 -10.99 3.78
CA GLY A 122 -14.01 -10.87 4.71
C GLY A 122 -14.91 -12.11 4.79
N PHE A 123 -16.14 -12.04 4.27
CA PHE A 123 -17.14 -13.13 4.40
C PHE A 123 -16.71 -14.47 3.79
N ARG A 124 -15.78 -14.49 2.83
CA ARG A 124 -15.29 -15.78 2.28
C ARG A 124 -14.41 -16.53 3.28
N GLY A 125 -13.86 -15.84 4.29
CA GLY A 125 -12.97 -16.44 5.29
C GLY A 125 -11.65 -16.96 4.70
N GLN A 126 -11.15 -16.33 3.63
CA GLN A 126 -9.92 -16.74 2.96
C GLN A 126 -8.85 -15.65 3.11
N LEU A 127 -7.60 -16.08 2.99
CA LEU A 127 -6.44 -15.19 2.93
C LEU A 127 -6.03 -15.05 1.47
N GLY A 128 -5.90 -13.82 1.00
CA GLY A 128 -5.34 -13.49 -0.29
C GLY A 128 -3.85 -13.15 -0.19
N GLU A 129 -3.10 -13.53 -1.21
CA GLU A 129 -1.70 -13.18 -1.41
C GLU A 129 -1.55 -12.48 -2.76
N ILE A 130 -0.76 -11.41 -2.76
CA ILE A 130 -0.43 -10.60 -3.92
C ILE A 130 1.08 -10.66 -4.11
N ASN A 131 1.50 -11.15 -5.26
CA ASN A 131 2.88 -10.97 -5.68
C ASN A 131 2.99 -9.62 -6.39
N VAL A 132 3.76 -8.74 -5.77
CA VAL A 132 3.87 -7.33 -6.12
C VAL A 132 4.61 -7.13 -7.45
N TRP A 133 5.58 -8.00 -7.74
CA TRP A 133 6.44 -7.90 -8.92
C TRP A 133 5.72 -8.35 -10.20
N ASN A 134 4.99 -9.46 -10.11
CA ASN A 134 4.22 -10.00 -11.25
C ASN A 134 2.76 -9.53 -11.28
N ARG A 135 2.32 -8.76 -10.26
CA ARG A 135 0.97 -8.21 -10.13
C ARG A 135 -0.13 -9.29 -10.10
N THR A 136 0.18 -10.48 -9.58
CA THR A 136 -0.77 -11.59 -9.50
C THR A 136 -1.43 -11.66 -8.12
N VAL A 137 -2.75 -11.83 -8.12
CA VAL A 137 -3.59 -12.00 -6.93
C VAL A 137 -4.03 -13.46 -6.85
N LYS A 138 -3.78 -14.11 -5.71
CA LYS A 138 -4.12 -15.50 -5.46
C LYS A 138 -4.79 -15.65 -4.10
N ILE A 139 -5.62 -16.67 -3.96
CA ILE A 139 -6.19 -17.04 -2.67
C ILE A 139 -5.38 -18.19 -2.09
N VAL A 140 -4.86 -17.98 -0.88
CA VAL A 140 -4.20 -18.97 -0.06
C VAL A 140 -5.27 -19.76 0.69
N THR A 141 -5.45 -21.02 0.32
CA THR A 141 -6.35 -21.93 1.04
C THR A 141 -5.55 -22.71 2.09
N PRO A 142 -5.90 -22.63 3.39
CA PRO A 142 -5.23 -23.41 4.43
C PRO A 142 -5.71 -24.87 4.50
N PHE A 143 -6.82 -25.22 3.84
CA PHE A 143 -7.44 -26.54 3.97
C PHE A 143 -6.76 -27.59 3.09
N ASN A 144 -5.62 -28.07 3.57
CA ASN A 144 -5.17 -29.42 3.24
C ASN A 144 -5.47 -30.30 4.46
N LEU A 145 -6.54 -31.10 4.41
CA LEU A 145 -7.04 -31.93 5.52
C LEU A 145 -5.99 -32.93 6.07
N LEU A 146 -4.91 -33.16 5.33
CA LEU A 146 -3.83 -34.10 5.67
C LEU A 146 -2.45 -33.45 5.81
N GLY A 147 -2.33 -32.11 5.74
CA GLY A 147 -1.08 -31.50 5.29
C GLY A 147 -0.33 -30.54 6.21
N ASN A 148 -0.91 -29.98 7.28
CA ASN A 148 -0.24 -28.86 7.96
C ASN A 148 -0.31 -28.85 9.49
N TRP A 149 0.03 -29.99 10.10
CA TRP A 149 0.30 -30.09 11.56
C TRP A 149 1.72 -29.65 11.95
N ASN A 150 2.55 -29.25 10.98
CA ASN A 150 3.78 -28.57 11.29
C ASN A 150 3.47 -27.11 11.59
N HIS A 151 3.53 -26.76 12.88
CA HIS A 151 3.44 -25.40 13.45
C HIS A 151 4.50 -24.42 12.89
N SER A 152 5.19 -24.77 11.80
CA SER A 152 6.29 -24.05 11.18
C SER A 152 6.03 -23.64 9.73
N THR A 153 4.93 -24.09 9.09
CA THR A 153 4.60 -23.74 7.68
C THR A 153 3.41 -22.79 7.53
N ILE A 154 2.55 -22.65 8.55
CA ILE A 154 1.88 -21.35 8.78
C ILE A 154 2.81 -20.58 9.70
N SER A 155 3.95 -20.15 9.15
CA SER A 155 4.41 -18.85 9.56
C SER A 155 3.27 -17.92 9.14
N THR A 156 2.40 -17.52 10.06
CA THR A 156 1.78 -16.20 9.92
C THR A 156 2.95 -15.32 9.48
N PRO A 157 2.92 -14.73 8.25
CA PRO A 157 3.95 -13.78 7.89
C PRO A 157 4.04 -12.87 9.10
N ARG A 158 5.23 -12.68 9.67
CA ARG A 158 5.40 -11.67 10.71
C ARG A 158 5.02 -10.39 9.98
N ILE A 159 3.75 -9.99 10.10
CA ILE A 159 3.23 -8.77 9.53
C ILE A 159 3.98 -7.73 10.32
N PRO A 160 4.94 -7.01 9.72
CA PRO A 160 5.55 -5.92 10.44
C PRO A 160 4.40 -5.02 10.86
N GLU A 161 4.29 -4.76 12.16
CA GLU A 161 3.41 -3.73 12.67
C GLU A 161 3.59 -2.49 11.81
N CYS A 162 2.48 -1.88 11.40
CA CYS A 162 2.50 -0.65 10.66
C CYS A 162 3.17 0.42 11.52
N THR A 163 4.50 0.52 11.46
CA THR A 163 5.22 1.68 11.96
C THR A 163 4.84 2.82 11.03
N SER A 164 3.83 3.58 11.44
CA SER A 164 3.51 4.88 10.89
C SER A 164 4.78 5.74 10.85
N PRO A 165 5.08 6.44 9.75
CA PRO A 165 6.05 7.52 9.78
C PRO A 165 5.58 8.68 10.67
#